data_AF-A0A535BEH4-F1
#
_entry.id   AF-A0A535BEH4-F1
#
_cell.length_a   1.000
_cell.length_b   1.000
_cell.length_c   1.000
_cell.angle_alpha   90.00
_cell.angle_beta   90.00
_cell.angle_gamma   90.00
#
_symmetry.space_group_name_H-M   'P 1'
#
loop_
_entity.id
_entity.type
_entity.pdbx_description
1 polymer ?
#
loop_
_entity_poly.entity_id
_entity_poly.type
_entity_poly.pdbx_seq_one_letter_code
_entity_poly.pdbx_strand_id
1 'polypeptide(L)'
;MIETGILVDAFTRVYESLHRTVADLTMTELIQEPHPSIGWLAWRLSRVMDSNVSRLAGREQLWIGDGWAARFGMPPEPADFGRSATHTREQVRAFRASAELLLAYHDATYERMKT
;
A
#
# COMPACT_ATOMS: atom_id res chain seq x y z
N MET A 1 -31.65 -1.83 -4.99
CA MET A 1 -30.30 -1.46 -4.49
C MET A 1 -29.73 -2.71 -3.82
N ILE A 2 -29.08 -3.66 -4.49
CA ILE A 2 -27.88 -3.60 -5.36
C ILE A 2 -26.68 -2.98 -4.63
N GLU A 3 -26.08 -3.76 -3.73
CA GLU A 3 -24.70 -3.58 -3.21
C GLU A 3 -23.61 -3.98 -4.22
N THR A 4 -23.97 -4.38 -5.45
CA THR A 4 -23.03 -5.05 -6.39
C THR A 4 -22.56 -4.16 -7.53
N GLY A 5 -23.37 -3.16 -7.93
CA GLY A 5 -22.84 -2.05 -8.70
C GLY A 5 -21.72 -1.33 -7.94
N ILE A 6 -21.80 -1.34 -6.61
CA ILE A 6 -20.90 -0.67 -5.67
C ILE A 6 -19.45 -1.14 -5.74
N LEU A 7 -19.19 -2.40 -6.10
CA LEU A 7 -17.83 -2.94 -6.14
C LEU A 7 -17.25 -2.99 -7.54
N VAL A 8 -18.07 -3.22 -8.57
CA VAL A 8 -17.64 -3.13 -9.97
C VAL A 8 -17.29 -1.68 -10.30
N ASP A 9 -18.05 -0.75 -9.74
CA ASP A 9 -17.70 0.66 -9.66
C ASP A 9 -16.37 0.89 -8.89
N ALA A 10 -16.17 0.24 -7.73
CA ALA A 10 -14.96 0.40 -6.92
C ALA A 10 -13.66 0.01 -7.65
N PHE A 11 -13.73 -0.90 -8.63
CA PHE A 11 -12.55 -1.45 -9.31
C PHE A 11 -12.40 -1.09 -10.78
N THR A 12 -13.44 -0.59 -11.43
CA THR A 12 -13.31 -0.12 -12.82
C THR A 12 -12.30 1.04 -12.93
N ARG A 13 -12.14 1.83 -11.87
CA ARG A 13 -11.19 2.96 -11.86
C ARG A 13 -9.72 2.54 -11.82
N VAL A 14 -9.37 1.47 -11.12
CA VAL A 14 -7.99 0.92 -11.14
C VAL A 14 -7.67 0.38 -12.54
N TYR A 15 -8.69 -0.18 -13.18
CA TYR A 15 -8.63 -0.77 -14.51
C TYR A 15 -8.37 0.27 -15.61
N GLU A 16 -9.11 1.37 -15.63
CA GLU A 16 -8.83 2.44 -16.59
C GLU A 16 -7.57 3.22 -16.26
N SER A 17 -7.25 3.34 -14.96
CA SER A 17 -6.09 4.09 -14.49
C SER A 17 -4.83 3.59 -15.19
N LEU A 18 -4.66 2.28 -15.29
CA LEU A 18 -3.47 1.72 -15.92
C LEU A 18 -3.42 2.00 -17.42
N HIS A 19 -4.55 1.91 -18.11
CA HIS A 19 -4.62 2.10 -19.56
C HIS A 19 -4.29 3.53 -19.96
N ARG A 20 -4.72 4.52 -19.17
CA ARG A 20 -4.31 5.91 -19.38
C ARG A 20 -2.88 6.17 -18.93
N THR A 21 -2.44 5.58 -17.81
CA THR A 21 -1.13 5.87 -17.22
C THR A 21 0.02 5.62 -18.18
N VAL A 22 -0.14 4.73 -19.16
CA VAL A 22 0.97 4.32 -20.04
C VAL A 22 0.72 4.64 -21.51
N ALA A 23 -0.39 5.29 -21.85
CA ALA A 23 -0.84 5.40 -23.23
C ALA A 23 0.10 6.24 -24.10
N ASP A 24 0.51 7.43 -23.63
CA ASP A 24 1.26 8.41 -24.42
C ASP A 24 2.65 8.70 -23.84
N LEU A 25 3.05 7.98 -22.78
CA LEU A 25 4.35 8.20 -22.16
C LEU A 25 5.48 7.77 -23.09
N THR A 26 6.48 8.63 -23.27
CA THR A 26 7.66 8.27 -24.03
C THR A 26 8.58 7.37 -23.22
N MET A 27 9.48 6.71 -23.95
CA MET A 27 10.42 5.77 -23.35
C MET A 27 11.30 6.36 -22.25
N THR A 28 11.64 7.66 -22.27
CA THR A 28 12.50 8.30 -21.26
C THR A 28 11.71 8.77 -20.02
N GLU A 29 10.43 9.11 -20.21
CA GLU A 29 9.54 9.64 -19.16
C GLU A 29 8.98 8.55 -18.25
N LEU A 30 8.87 7.31 -18.76
CA LEU A 30 8.61 6.12 -17.95
C LEU A 30 9.78 5.75 -17.02
N ILE A 31 10.98 6.28 -17.26
CA ILE A 31 12.23 5.78 -16.63
C ILE A 31 13.10 6.86 -15.96
N GLN A 32 12.70 8.12 -15.95
CA GLN A 32 13.43 9.14 -15.19
C GLN A 32 13.32 8.87 -13.68
N GLU A 33 14.44 9.08 -12.97
CA GLU A 33 15.00 8.11 -12.00
C GLU A 33 14.02 7.27 -11.16
N PRO A 34 14.26 5.94 -11.10
CA PRO A 34 13.32 4.96 -10.61
C PRO A 34 13.43 4.91 -9.09
N HIS A 35 12.32 5.15 -8.40
CA HIS A 35 12.02 4.70 -7.03
C HIS A 35 10.69 5.32 -6.58
N PRO A 36 9.93 4.61 -5.75
CA PRO A 36 10.39 3.58 -4.83
C PRO A 36 10.40 2.14 -5.38
N SER A 37 11.05 1.22 -4.66
CA SER A 37 11.10 -0.21 -5.03
C SER A 37 9.70 -0.82 -5.06
N ILE A 38 9.50 -1.90 -5.81
CA ILE A 38 8.19 -2.58 -5.84
C ILE A 38 7.80 -3.05 -4.43
N GLY A 39 8.74 -3.56 -3.64
CA GLY A 39 8.49 -3.95 -2.24
C GLY A 39 8.02 -2.77 -1.38
N TRP A 40 8.58 -1.58 -1.61
CA TRP A 40 8.11 -0.34 -0.98
C TRP A 40 6.71 0.04 -1.44
N LEU A 41 6.43 -0.02 -2.74
CA LEU A 41 5.11 0.26 -3.30
C LEU A 41 4.05 -0.69 -2.74
N ALA A 42 4.36 -1.97 -2.60
CA ALA A 42 3.48 -3.00 -2.06
C ALA A 42 3.23 -2.81 -0.56
N TRP A 43 4.29 -2.54 0.22
CA TRP A 43 4.13 -2.20 1.63
C TRP A 43 3.29 -0.94 1.80
N ARG A 44 3.58 0.11 1.02
CA ARG A 44 2.84 1.38 1.04
C ARG A 44 1.37 1.19 0.68
N LEU A 45 1.07 0.42 -0.36
CA LEU A 45 -0.30 0.05 -0.73
C LEU A 45 -1.05 -0.57 0.46
N SER A 46 -0.41 -1.52 1.13
CA SER A 46 -1.00 -2.27 2.24
C SER A 46 -1.14 -1.43 3.51
N ARG A 47 -0.15 -0.59 3.82
CA ARG A 47 -0.22 0.39 4.92
C ARG A 47 -1.41 1.33 4.76
N VAL A 48 -1.59 1.85 3.55
CA VAL A 48 -2.71 2.73 3.21
C VAL A 48 -4.04 1.99 3.35
N MET A 49 -4.10 0.74 2.90
CA MET A 49 -5.29 -0.08 3.06
C MET A 49 -5.61 -0.34 4.55
N ASP A 50 -4.63 -0.74 5.36
CA ASP A 50 -4.82 -1.04 6.79
C ASP A 50 -5.32 0.16 7.57
N SER A 51 -4.64 1.29 7.40
CA SER A 51 -5.07 2.51 8.08
C SER A 51 -6.49 2.91 7.71
N ASN A 52 -6.88 2.78 6.44
CA ASN A 52 -8.22 3.10 6.00
C ASN A 52 -9.27 2.16 6.59
N VAL A 53 -9.02 0.86 6.52
CA VAL A 53 -9.96 -0.17 6.96
C VAL A 53 -10.14 -0.13 8.47
N SER A 54 -9.03 -0.07 9.20
CA SER A 54 -9.03 -0.03 10.66
C SER A 54 -9.74 1.24 11.16
N ARG A 55 -9.49 2.39 10.54
CA ARG A 55 -10.20 3.64 10.84
C ARG A 55 -11.70 3.55 10.56
N LEU A 56 -12.11 3.01 9.41
CA LEU A 56 -13.53 2.86 9.06
C LEU A 56 -14.27 1.95 10.04
N ALA A 57 -13.59 0.93 10.54
CA ALA A 57 -14.16 -0.04 11.46
C ALA A 57 -13.98 0.35 12.95
N GLY A 58 -13.45 1.56 13.26
CA GLY A 58 -13.27 2.05 14.63
C GLY A 58 -12.27 1.22 15.45
N ARG A 59 -11.29 0.60 14.78
CA ARG A 59 -10.31 -0.30 15.38
C ARG A 59 -8.90 0.25 15.24
N GLU A 60 -8.01 -0.27 16.08
CA GLU A 60 -6.58 -0.03 15.93
C GLU A 60 -6.05 -0.64 14.62
N GLN A 61 -5.04 0.02 14.03
CA GLN A 61 -4.35 -0.46 12.84
C GLN A 61 -3.62 -1.76 13.15
N LEU A 62 -3.66 -2.72 12.23
CA LEU A 62 -2.88 -3.95 12.36
C LEU A 62 -1.39 -3.61 12.50
N TRP A 63 -0.92 -2.58 11.78
CA TRP A 63 0.44 -2.04 11.88
C TRP A 63 0.97 -1.94 13.31
N ILE A 64 0.10 -1.55 14.25
CA ILE A 64 0.42 -1.35 15.66
C ILE A 64 -0.11 -2.52 16.50
N GLY A 65 -1.42 -2.74 16.47
CA GLY A 65 -2.12 -3.67 17.36
C GLY A 65 -1.70 -5.13 17.18
N ASP A 66 -1.28 -5.51 15.98
CA ASP A 66 -0.92 -6.89 15.63
C ASP A 66 0.60 -7.07 15.45
N GLY A 67 1.38 -6.03 15.78
CA GLY A 67 2.84 -6.07 15.78
C GLY A 67 3.48 -6.14 14.39
N TRP A 68 2.77 -5.77 13.32
CA TRP A 68 3.32 -5.78 11.97
C TRP A 68 4.51 -4.83 11.82
N ALA A 69 4.50 -3.67 12.47
CA ALA A 69 5.67 -2.77 12.47
C ALA A 69 6.95 -3.49 12.91
N ALA A 70 6.89 -4.30 13.98
CA ALA A 70 8.03 -5.07 14.46
C ALA A 70 8.48 -6.15 13.47
N ARG A 71 7.55 -6.84 12.81
CA ARG A 71 7.86 -7.86 11.80
C ARG A 71 8.57 -7.26 10.57
N PHE A 72 8.26 -6.02 10.21
CA PHE A 72 8.95 -5.23 9.19
C PHE A 72 10.24 -4.56 9.70
N GLY A 73 10.55 -4.65 10.99
CA GLY A 73 11.70 -3.96 11.59
C GLY A 73 11.55 -2.43 11.55
N MET A 74 10.31 -1.93 11.57
CA MET A 74 9.98 -0.52 11.47
C MET A 74 9.35 -0.01 12.78
N PRO A 75 9.42 1.30 13.06
CA PRO A 75 8.71 1.89 14.18
C PRO A 75 7.18 1.69 14.05
N PRO A 76 6.45 1.49 15.15
CA PRO A 76 4.99 1.41 15.16
C PRO A 76 4.35 2.81 15.01
N GLU A 77 4.77 3.55 13.98
CA GLU A 77 4.29 4.89 13.68
C GLU A 77 2.97 4.79 12.89
N PRO A 78 1.81 5.16 13.50
CA PRO A 78 0.49 5.05 12.85
C PRO A 78 0.39 5.84 11.55
N ALA A 79 1.18 6.91 11.41
CA ALA A 79 1.14 7.80 10.27
C ALA A 79 2.21 7.51 9.21
N ASP A 80 3.00 6.44 9.33
CA ASP A 80 3.99 6.07 8.32
C ASP A 80 3.37 5.22 7.20
N PHE A 81 3.40 5.80 6.01
CA PHE A 81 2.92 5.22 4.75
C PHE A 81 3.98 5.31 3.66
N GLY A 82 5.25 5.50 4.01
CA GLY A 82 6.32 5.59 3.03
C GLY A 82 6.36 6.90 2.25
N ARG A 83 6.00 8.02 2.90
CA ARG A 83 6.07 9.37 2.33
C ARG A 83 7.51 9.88 2.37
N SER A 84 7.90 10.71 1.39
CA SER A 84 9.24 11.29 1.32
C SER A 84 9.63 12.18 2.50
N ALA A 85 8.66 12.69 3.28
CA ALA A 85 8.92 13.47 4.50
C ALA A 85 9.42 12.60 5.69
N THR A 86 9.11 11.31 5.66
CA THR A 86 9.54 10.35 6.69
C THR A 86 10.63 9.41 6.20
N HIS A 87 10.87 9.36 4.87
CA HIS A 87 11.83 8.46 4.24
C HIS A 87 12.65 9.14 3.14
N THR A 88 13.98 9.14 3.30
CA THR A 88 14.92 9.54 2.25
C THR A 88 14.97 8.52 1.12
N ARG A 89 15.52 8.91 -0.04
CA ARG A 89 15.72 7.97 -1.17
C ARG A 89 16.57 6.79 -0.76
N GLU A 90 17.56 7.01 0.09
CA GLU A 90 18.45 5.98 0.64
C GLU A 90 17.68 5.04 1.57
N GLN A 91 16.77 5.55 2.41
CA GLN A 91 15.92 4.72 3.28
C GLN A 91 14.93 3.87 2.46
N VAL A 92 14.30 4.48 1.44
CA VAL A 92 13.44 3.76 0.48
C VAL A 92 14.24 2.69 -0.28
N ARG A 93 15.47 3.01 -0.70
CA ARG A 93 16.42 2.08 -1.34
C ARG A 93 16.88 0.97 -0.41
N ALA A 94 16.97 1.25 0.90
CA ALA A 94 17.39 0.32 1.92
C ALA A 94 16.26 -0.57 2.43
N PHE A 95 15.00 -0.27 2.13
CA PHE A 95 13.86 -1.09 2.54
C PHE A 95 14.02 -2.54 2.05
N ARG A 96 13.93 -3.47 2.99
CA ARG A 96 13.95 -4.91 2.73
C ARG A 96 12.77 -5.56 3.43
N ALA A 97 11.95 -6.25 2.66
CA ALA A 97 10.91 -7.14 3.16
C ALA A 97 10.87 -8.35 2.23
N SER A 98 10.71 -9.54 2.80
CA SER A 98 10.42 -10.72 1.98
C SER A 98 9.05 -10.53 1.34
N ALA A 99 8.84 -11.14 0.16
CA ALA A 99 7.52 -11.18 -0.46
C ALA A 99 6.50 -11.83 0.49
N GLU A 100 6.93 -12.87 1.22
CA GLU A 100 6.13 -13.54 2.26
C GLU A 100 5.61 -12.53 3.29
N LEU A 101 6.45 -11.63 3.77
CA LEU A 101 6.07 -10.61 4.74
C LEU A 101 5.13 -9.54 4.16
N LEU A 102 5.39 -9.09 2.93
CA LEU A 102 4.56 -8.08 2.24
C LEU A 102 3.14 -8.59 2.00
N LEU A 103 3.03 -9.84 1.53
CA LEU A 103 1.75 -10.47 1.26
C LEU A 103 1.03 -10.78 2.56
N ALA A 104 1.72 -11.32 3.57
CA ALA A 104 1.09 -11.61 4.86
C ALA A 104 0.44 -10.36 5.49
N TYR A 105 1.02 -9.18 5.30
CA TYR A 105 0.44 -7.93 5.77
C TYR A 105 -0.73 -7.41 4.92
N HIS A 106 -0.61 -7.50 3.58
CA HIS A 106 -1.70 -7.17 2.67
C HIS A 106 -2.93 -8.05 2.94
N ASP A 107 -2.69 -9.33 3.15
CA ASP A 107 -3.73 -10.33 3.38
C ASP A 107 -4.43 -10.08 4.70
N ALA A 108 -3.70 -9.84 5.79
CA ALA A 108 -4.30 -9.49 7.07
C ALA A 108 -5.16 -8.22 6.99
N THR A 109 -4.68 -7.23 6.22
CA THR A 109 -5.38 -5.98 5.95
C THR A 109 -6.66 -6.19 5.13
N TYR A 110 -6.60 -7.05 4.12
CA TYR A 110 -7.75 -7.41 3.31
C TYR A 110 -8.79 -8.19 4.11
N GLU A 111 -8.36 -9.13 4.96
CA GLU A 111 -9.28 -9.86 5.85
C GLU A 111 -10.00 -8.91 6.80
N ARG A 112 -9.32 -7.85 7.25
CA ARG A 112 -9.92 -6.80 8.07
C ARG A 112 -11.08 -6.09 7.38
N MET A 113 -11.05 -5.95 6.05
CA MET A 113 -12.11 -5.27 5.27
C MET A 113 -13.46 -5.98 5.35
N LYS A 114 -13.44 -7.28 5.65
CA LYS A 114 -14.62 -8.14 5.62
C LYS A 114 -15.39 -8.15 6.94
N THR A 115 -14.88 -7.48 7.97
CA THR A 115 -15.35 -7.57 9.35
C THR A 115 -15.55 -6.19 9.94
#